data_AF-A0AAV4B1L8-F1
#
_entry.id   AF-A0AAV4B1L8-F1
#
_cell.length_a   1.000
_cell.length_b   1.000
_cell.length_c   1.000
_cell.angle_alpha   90.00
_cell.angle_beta   90.00
_cell.angle_gamma   90.00
#
_symmetry.space_group_name_H-M   'P 1'
#
loop_
_entity.id
_entity.type
_entity.pdbx_description
1 polymer ?
#
loop_
_entity_poly.entity_id
_entity_poly.type
_entity_poly.pdbx_seq_one_letter_code
_entity_poly.pdbx_strand_id
1 'polypeptide(L)' 'MSELTARLVKLGRDLGLEGPELRAFMKEERDREEKREAQERQEKKEAQERQEMKEAQERLEKKEAQERRKERRAGEER' A
#
# COMPACT_ATOMS: atom_id res chain seq x y z
N MET A 1 -6.63 -4.88 28.00
CA MET A 1 -7.01 -5.74 26.86
C MET A 1 -7.24 -4.84 25.65
N SER A 2 -6.74 -5.20 24.46
CA SER A 2 -7.03 -4.44 23.24
C SER A 2 -8.47 -4.69 22.77
N GLU A 3 -9.03 -3.72 22.04
CA GLU A 3 -10.41 -3.80 21.52
C GLU A 3 -10.59 -4.98 20.56
N LEU A 4 -9.57 -5.26 19.74
CA LEU A 4 -9.53 -6.43 18.86
C LEU A 4 -9.67 -7.74 19.63
N THR A 5 -8.88 -7.91 20.70
CA THR A 5 -8.95 -9.14 21.52
C THR A 5 -10.33 -9.30 22.16
N ALA A 6 -10.95 -8.22 22.63
CA ALA A 6 -12.31 -8.28 23.19
C ALA A 6 -13.35 -8.70 22.13
N ARG A 7 -13.24 -8.18 20.89
CA ARG A 7 -14.10 -8.57 19.78
C ARG A 7 -13.92 -10.04 19.39
N LEU A 8 -12.67 -10.51 19.27
CA LEU A 8 -12.38 -11.91 18.92
C LEU A 8 -12.83 -12.88 20.01
N VAL A 9 -12.66 -12.53 21.30
CA VAL A 9 -13.18 -13.33 22.42
C VAL A 9 -14.71 -13.42 22.35
N LYS A 10 -15.39 -12.30 22.11
CA LYS A 10 -16.85 -12.28 21.97
C LYS A 10 -17.30 -13.13 20.79
N LEU A 11 -16.69 -12.95 19.62
CA LEU A 11 -17.05 -13.68 18.41
C LEU A 11 -16.84 -15.18 18.58
N GLY A 12 -15.72 -15.59 19.17
CA GLY A 12 -15.47 -17.01 19.43
C GLY A 12 -16.45 -17.60 20.45
N ARG A 13 -16.86 -16.84 21.49
CA ARG A 13 -17.93 -17.28 22.40
C ARG A 13 -19.28 -17.39 21.71
N ASP A 14 -19.62 -16.43 20.84
CA ASP A 14 -20.87 -16.46 20.06
C ASP A 14 -20.91 -17.67 19.10
N LEU A 15 -19.74 -18.13 18.66
CA LEU A 15 -19.55 -19.36 17.87
C LEU A 15 -19.51 -20.64 18.73
N GLY A 16 -19.67 -20.54 20.05
CA GLY A 16 -19.62 -21.68 20.98
C GLY A 16 -18.21 -22.24 21.21
N LEU A 17 -17.16 -21.51 20.83
CA LEU A 17 -15.77 -21.94 21.04
C LEU A 17 -15.35 -21.71 22.50
N GLU A 18 -14.78 -22.73 23.12
CA GLU A 18 -14.31 -22.66 24.50
C GLU A 18 -12.84 -23.05 24.64
N GLY A 19 -12.22 -22.56 25.71
CA GLY A 19 -10.87 -22.91 26.15
C GLY A 19 -9.83 -22.94 25.02
N PRO A 20 -9.36 -24.13 24.58
CA PRO A 20 -8.33 -24.27 23.54
C PRO A 20 -8.79 -23.83 22.15
N GLU A 21 -10.06 -24.04 21.78
CA GLU A 21 -10.58 -23.70 20.45
C GLU A 21 -10.69 -22.17 20.30
N LEU A 22 -11.15 -21.49 21.34
CA LEU A 22 -11.18 -20.04 21.38
C LEU A 22 -9.78 -19.43 21.23
N ARG A 23 -8.77 -20.03 21.86
CA ARG A 23 -7.37 -19.59 21.72
C ARG A 23 -6.83 -19.82 20.31
N ALA A 24 -7.15 -20.95 19.69
CA ALA A 24 -6.76 -21.24 18.31
C ALA A 24 -7.42 -20.26 17.33
N PHE A 25 -8.72 -20.02 17.49
CA PHE A 25 -9.48 -19.05 16.71
C PHE A 25 -8.90 -17.63 16.81
N MET A 26 -8.66 -17.14 18.04
CA MET A 26 -8.06 -15.82 18.24
C MET A 26 -6.67 -15.70 17.61
N LYS A 27 -5.87 -16.77 17.65
CA LYS A 27 -4.55 -16.79 17.03
C LYS A 27 -4.67 -16.73 15.51
N GLU A 28 -5.53 -17.55 14.92
CA GLU A 28 -5.72 -17.58 13.47
C GLU A 28 -6.24 -16.24 12.93
N GLU A 29 -7.21 -15.62 13.61
CA GLU A 29 -7.72 -14.31 13.20
C GLU A 29 -6.66 -13.21 13.31
N ARG A 30 -5.81 -13.26 14.34
CA ARG A 30 -4.69 -12.33 14.47
C ARG A 30 -3.64 -12.53 13.37
N ASP A 31 -3.31 -13.77 13.06
CA ASP A 31 -2.37 -14.10 11.97
C ASP A 31 -2.94 -13.66 10.60
N ARG A 32 -4.26 -13.76 10.40
CA ARG A 32 -4.94 -13.25 9.19
C ARG A 32 -4.88 -11.73 9.11
N GLU A 33 -5.11 -11.03 10.21
CA GLU A 33 -5.04 -9.57 10.25
C GLU A 33 -3.62 -9.07 9.98
N GLU A 34 -2.60 -9.68 10.60
CA GLU A 34 -1.20 -9.33 10.36
C GLU A 34 -0.81 -9.51 8.89
N LYS A 35 -1.25 -10.62 8.26
CA LYS A 35 -1.05 -10.84 6.82
C LYS A 35 -1.73 -9.79 5.96
N ARG A 36 -2.96 -9.40 6.29
CA ARG A 36 -3.69 -8.34 5.57
C ARG A 36 -3.00 -6.99 5.71
N GLU A 37 -2.56 -6.63 6.91
CA GLU A 37 -1.80 -5.39 7.11
C GLU A 37 -0.48 -5.38 6.33
N ALA A 38 0.25 -6.50 6.34
CA ALA A 38 1.48 -6.63 5.57
C ALA A 38 1.25 -6.44 4.07
N GLN A 39 0.19 -7.06 3.54
CA GLN A 39 -0.20 -6.90 2.13
C GLN A 39 -0.61 -5.46 1.81
N GLU A 40 -1.44 -4.83 2.63
CA GLU A 40 -1.87 -3.44 2.42
C GLU A 40 -0.68 -2.47 2.43
N ARG A 41 0.30 -2.68 3.32
CA ARG A 41 1.54 -1.89 3.34
C ARG A 41 2.35 -2.08 2.06
N GLN A 42 2.44 -3.31 1.55
CA GLN A 42 3.14 -3.60 0.30
C GLN A 42 2.44 -2.93 -0.89
N GLU A 43 1.11 -3.06 -0.99
CA GLU A 43 0.33 -2.45 -2.07
C GLU A 43 0.43 -0.92 -2.05
N LYS A 44 0.37 -0.30 -0.88
CA LYS A 44 0.58 1.16 -0.74
C LYS A 44 1.97 1.57 -1.20
N LYS A 45 3.00 0.82 -0.82
CA LYS A 45 4.38 1.10 -1.24
C LYS A 45 4.53 0.99 -2.76
N GLU A 46 3.99 -0.08 -3.36
CA GLU A 46 4.05 -0.25 -4.82
C GLU A 46 3.29 0.85 -5.56
N ALA A 47 2.12 1.25 -5.07
CA ALA A 47 1.36 2.36 -5.64
C ALA A 47 2.15 3.68 -5.59
N GLN A 48 2.82 3.94 -4.47
CA GLN A 48 3.68 5.12 -4.32
C GLN A 48 4.87 5.07 -5.29
N GLU A 49 5.59 3.95 -5.37
CA GLU A 49 6.73 3.80 -6.29
C GLU A 49 6.31 3.98 -7.76
N ARG A 50 5.14 3.47 -8.15
CA ARG A 50 4.58 3.67 -9.50
C ARG A 50 4.26 5.15 -9.77
N GLN A 51 3.71 5.85 -8.78
CA GLN A 51 3.42 7.28 -8.91
C GLN A 51 4.72 8.09 -9.06
N GLU A 52 5.71 7.82 -8.22
CA GLU A 52 7.02 8.50 -8.26
C GLU A 52 7.73 8.27 -9.61
N MET A 53 7.70 7.05 -10.15
CA MET A 53 8.24 6.76 -11.47
C MET A 53 7.52 7.54 -12.58
N LYS A 54 6.19 7.61 -12.54
CA LYS A 54 5.41 8.36 -13.51
C LYS A 54 5.73 9.86 -13.45
N GLU A 55 5.80 10.42 -12.26
CA GLU A 55 6.18 11.83 -12.07
C GLU A 55 7.60 12.12 -12.57
N ALA A 56 8.55 11.21 -12.33
CA ALA A 56 9.90 11.32 -12.86
C ALA A 56 9.93 11.30 -14.40
N GLN A 57 9.18 10.38 -15.01
CA GLN A 57 9.07 10.29 -16.47
C GLN A 57 8.46 11.56 -17.07
N GLU A 58 7.36 12.08 -16.53
CA GLU A 58 6.74 13.32 -16.98
C GLU A 58 7.69 14.53 -16.87
N ARG A 59 8.53 14.57 -15.83
CA ARG A 59 9.55 15.63 -15.69
C ARG A 59 10.63 15.53 -16.76
N LEU A 60 11.06 14.32 -17.11
CA LEU A 60 12.05 14.10 -18.17
C LEU A 60 11.47 14.51 -19.53
N GLU A 61 10.25 14.08 -19.86
CA GLU A 61 9.57 14.43 -21.10
C GLU A 61 9.38 15.95 -21.24
N LYS A 62 8.97 16.63 -20.16
CA LYS A 62 8.85 18.10 -20.15
C LYS A 62 10.19 18.80 -20.39
N LYS A 63 11.27 18.32 -19.78
CA LYS A 63 12.63 18.85 -20.02
C LYS A 63 13.06 18.64 -21.47
N GLU A 64 12.89 17.46 -22.01
CA GLU A 64 13.26 17.16 -23.40
C GLU A 64 12.48 18.04 -24.40
N ALA A 65 11.17 18.18 -24.19
CA ALA A 65 10.34 19.06 -25.01
C ALA A 65 10.78 20.54 -24.92
N GLN A 66 11.20 20.99 -23.74
CA GLN A 66 11.72 22.34 -23.54
C GLN A 66 13.05 22.54 -24.27
N GLU A 67 13.99 21.60 -24.17
CA GLU A 67 15.29 21.68 -24.83
C GLU A 67 15.13 21.66 -26.36
N ARG A 68 14.30 20.77 -26.91
CA ARG A 68 13.98 20.75 -28.35
C ARG A 68 13.38 22.07 -28.83
N ARG A 69 12.56 22.73 -28.01
CA ARG A 69 11.99 24.06 -28.34
C ARG A 69 13.08 25.15 -28.34
N LYS A 70 14.03 25.11 -27.41
CA LYS A 70 15.16 26.06 -27.38
C LYS A 70 16.06 25.88 -28.58
N GLU A 71 16.39 24.64 -28.94
CA GLU A 71 17.23 24.32 -30.10
C GLU A 71 16.61 24.83 -31.40
N ARG A 72 15.30 24.63 -31.61
CA ARG A 72 14.60 25.16 -32.79
C ARG A 72 14.67 26.68 -32.88
N ARG A 73 14.42 27.40 -31.78
CA ARG A 73 14.50 28.86 -31.76
C ARG A 73 15.92 29.36 -32.07
N ALA A 74 16.95 28.71 -31.52
CA ALA A 74 18.33 29.07 -31.78
C ALA A 74 18.77 28.79 -33.23
N GLY A 75 18.12 27.85 -33.92
CA GLY A 75 18.34 27.58 -35.34
C GLY A 75 17.64 28.55 -36.29
N GLU A 76 16.51 29.14 -35.89
CA GLU A 76 15.78 30.16 -36.67
C GLU A 76 16.41 31.56 -36.58
N GLU A 77 17.22 31.85 -35.55
CA GLU A 77 17.93 33.12 -35.36
C GLU A 77 19.31 33.20 -36.08
N ARG A 78 19.65 32.22 -36.94
CA ARG A 78 20.89 32.19 -37.75
C ARG A 78 20.60 32.38 -39.23
#